data_AF-A0A847VBH6-F1
#
_entry.id   AF-A0A847VBH6-F1
#
_cell.length_a   1.000
_cell.length_b   1.000
_cell.length_c   1.000
_cell.angle_alpha   90.00
_cell.angle_beta   90.00
_cell.angle_gamma   90.00
#
_symmetry.space_group_name_H-M   'P 1'
#
loop_
_entity.id
_entity.type
_entity.pdbx_description
1 polymer ?
#
loop_
_entity_poly.entity_id
_entity_poly.type
_entity_poly.pdbx_seq_one_letter_code
_entity_poly.pdbx_strand_id
1 'polypeptide(L)'
;MPDDDLFFEIEERPADPARAPPGPAAEPPEPAPEPPEPAREPLEPAPPAADEPPGPAPCEPSAPERPLPPSAALPPLPGVTPRKRRNWRLTLGLAAVAVLLFAAILAVLTFTVAIEDSVGDPAYPFTVSYDVVFPNAERVEIGNISIVAIPSRDNVTLSVDKVRHDIALGERRRISSKHANVTTLTIPLLSFDFTLDAEYRGMLGQDANFALEVRTSDQVPQFVIDRLLPARVKARPA
;
A
#
# COMPACT_ATOMS: atom_id res chain seq x y z
N MET A 1 59.11 -73.41 21.79
CA MET A 1 59.38 -73.07 23.20
C MET A 1 60.24 -71.83 23.13
N PRO A 2 59.77 -70.61 23.45
CA PRO A 2 58.45 -70.16 23.96
C PRO A 2 57.48 -69.96 22.76
N ASP A 3 56.30 -69.32 22.82
CA ASP A 3 56.05 -67.86 22.87
C ASP A 3 54.64 -67.54 23.42
N ASP A 4 54.59 -66.35 24.00
CA ASP A 4 53.59 -65.80 24.91
C ASP A 4 52.24 -65.43 24.26
N ASP A 5 51.16 -65.99 24.79
CA ASP A 5 49.79 -65.52 24.56
C ASP A 5 49.47 -64.29 25.43
N LEU A 6 49.82 -63.11 24.92
CA LEU A 6 49.41 -61.83 25.50
C LEU A 6 47.99 -61.47 25.02
N PHE A 7 47.02 -61.77 25.87
CA PHE A 7 45.67 -61.23 25.85
C PHE A 7 45.73 -59.70 26.01
N PHE A 8 45.46 -58.95 24.94
CA PHE A 8 45.12 -57.54 25.01
C PHE A 8 43.59 -57.38 24.97
N GLU A 9 43.03 -57.21 26.16
CA GLU A 9 41.66 -56.75 26.37
C GLU A 9 41.60 -55.27 25.96
N ILE A 10 41.01 -54.99 24.79
CA ILE A 10 40.80 -53.62 24.31
C ILE A 10 39.55 -53.10 25.02
N GLU A 11 39.77 -52.44 26.16
CA GLU A 11 38.76 -51.69 26.90
C GLU A 11 38.36 -50.46 26.06
N GLU A 12 37.18 -50.51 25.42
CA GLU A 12 36.57 -49.36 24.76
C GLU A 12 36.28 -48.26 25.80
N ARG A 13 37.13 -47.23 25.82
CA ARG A 13 36.84 -45.98 26.53
C ARG A 13 35.70 -45.24 25.83
N PRO A 14 34.64 -44.80 26.53
CA PRO A 14 33.65 -43.91 25.97
C PRO A 14 34.29 -42.56 25.60
N ALA A 15 33.97 -42.09 24.40
CA ALA A 15 34.43 -40.82 23.87
C ALA A 15 34.02 -39.66 24.77
N ASP A 16 35.01 -38.87 25.19
CA ASP A 16 34.86 -37.63 25.96
C ASP A 16 34.23 -36.53 25.08
N PRO A 17 33.01 -36.05 25.38
CA PRO A 17 32.34 -35.02 24.59
C PRO A 17 32.93 -33.60 24.81
N ALA A 18 33.96 -33.43 25.62
CA ALA A 18 34.47 -32.10 26.01
C ALA A 18 35.56 -31.51 25.08
N ARG A 19 35.85 -32.12 23.93
CA ARG A 19 36.90 -31.64 23.02
C ARG A 19 36.39 -31.23 21.64
N ALA A 20 35.45 -30.29 21.61
CA ALA A 20 35.18 -29.50 20.41
C ALA A 20 36.34 -28.50 20.19
N PRO A 21 36.86 -28.35 18.95
CA PRO A 21 37.84 -27.32 18.65
C PRO A 21 37.20 -25.93 18.83
N PRO A 22 37.94 -24.92 19.35
CA PRO A 22 37.45 -23.55 19.37
C PRO A 22 37.22 -23.10 17.92
N GLY A 23 35.96 -22.78 17.59
CA GLY A 23 35.60 -22.17 16.31
C GLY A 23 36.35 -20.84 16.12
N PRO A 24 36.57 -20.42 14.86
CA PRO A 24 37.24 -19.15 14.57
C PRO A 24 36.52 -18.01 15.30
N ALA A 25 37.32 -17.19 15.99
CA ALA A 25 36.86 -16.04 16.74
C ALA A 25 35.98 -15.15 15.84
N ALA A 26 34.79 -14.82 16.32
CA ALA A 26 33.91 -13.87 15.66
C ALA A 26 34.66 -12.54 15.50
N GLU A 27 34.89 -12.15 14.25
CA GLU A 27 35.43 -10.85 13.89
C GLU A 27 34.48 -9.76 14.44
N PRO A 28 35.00 -8.70 15.07
CA PRO A 28 34.16 -7.61 15.58
C PRO A 28 33.36 -6.98 14.43
N PRO A 29 32.07 -6.64 14.63
CA PRO A 29 31.30 -5.99 13.59
C PRO A 29 31.96 -4.66 13.20
N GLU A 30 32.19 -4.50 11.90
CA GLU A 30 32.65 -3.27 11.27
C GLU A 30 31.76 -2.09 11.73
N PRO A 31 32.34 -0.96 12.15
CA PRO A 31 31.55 0.21 12.53
C PRO A 31 30.73 0.70 11.33
N ALA A 32 29.44 0.90 11.55
CA ALA A 32 28.49 1.36 10.54
C ALA A 32 29.00 2.65 9.85
N PRO A 33 28.84 2.78 8.53
CA PRO A 33 29.18 4.00 7.82
C PRO A 33 28.36 5.17 8.38
N GLU A 34 29.05 6.26 8.73
CA GLU A 34 28.44 7.49 9.23
C GLU A 34 27.37 8.01 8.25
N PRO A 35 26.22 8.49 8.74
CA PRO A 35 25.22 9.11 7.90
C PRO A 35 25.79 10.37 7.23
N PRO A 36 25.56 10.56 5.93
CA PRO A 36 26.04 11.76 5.23
C PRO A 36 25.45 13.02 5.87
N GLU A 37 26.31 14.01 6.12
CA GLU A 37 25.92 15.33 6.60
C GLU A 37 24.80 15.92 5.73
N PRO A 38 23.74 16.50 6.31
CA PRO A 38 22.74 17.22 5.54
C PRO A 38 23.40 18.42 4.86
N ALA A 39 23.43 18.38 3.53
CA ALA A 39 23.83 19.51 2.69
C ALA A 39 23.03 20.75 3.12
N ARG A 40 23.73 21.77 3.61
CA ARG A 40 23.16 23.07 3.92
C ARG A 40 22.72 23.71 2.61
N GLU A 41 21.41 23.81 2.40
CA GLU A 41 20.84 24.60 1.30
C GLU A 41 21.24 26.08 1.46
N PRO A 42 21.80 26.71 0.42
CA PRO A 42 22.04 28.15 0.39
C PRO A 42 20.72 28.91 0.38
N LEU A 43 20.54 29.79 1.38
CA LEU A 43 19.45 30.77 1.47
C LEU A 43 19.37 31.60 0.19
N GLU A 44 18.28 31.45 -0.56
CA GLU A 44 17.92 32.33 -1.67
C GLU A 44 17.36 33.65 -1.12
N PRO A 45 17.87 34.84 -1.55
CA PRO A 45 17.41 36.12 -1.05
C PRO A 45 16.08 36.55 -1.67
N ALA A 46 15.19 37.10 -0.84
CA ALA A 46 13.90 37.64 -1.22
C ALA A 46 13.99 38.80 -2.25
N PRO A 47 13.01 38.93 -3.17
CA PRO A 47 12.92 40.10 -4.04
C PRO A 47 12.38 41.33 -3.28
N PRO A 48 12.90 42.54 -3.57
CA PRO A 48 12.50 43.77 -2.89
C PRO A 48 11.12 44.28 -3.33
N ALA A 49 10.41 44.85 -2.36
CA ALA A 49 9.18 45.61 -2.50
C ALA A 49 9.38 46.85 -3.37
N ALA A 50 8.40 47.13 -4.25
CA ALA A 50 8.31 48.36 -5.02
C ALA A 50 7.08 49.15 -4.55
N ASP A 51 7.36 50.19 -3.76
CA ASP A 51 6.82 51.55 -3.79
C ASP A 51 5.37 51.82 -4.24
N GLU A 52 4.54 52.17 -3.26
CA GLU A 52 3.57 53.28 -3.26
C GLU A 52 4.32 54.65 -3.38
N PRO A 53 3.72 55.87 -3.50
CA PRO A 53 2.32 56.34 -3.57
C PRO A 53 2.17 57.50 -4.63
N PRO A 54 1.33 58.57 -4.55
CA PRO A 54 0.14 58.89 -3.75
C PRO A 54 -1.09 59.41 -4.56
N GLY A 55 -2.22 59.64 -3.85
CA GLY A 55 -3.49 60.24 -4.32
C GLY A 55 -3.42 61.75 -4.65
N PRO A 56 -4.54 62.53 -4.66
CA PRO A 56 -5.79 62.37 -3.89
C PRO A 56 -7.12 62.48 -4.69
N ALA A 57 -8.23 62.12 -4.05
CA ALA A 57 -9.62 62.46 -4.40
C ALA A 57 -9.93 63.94 -4.05
N PRO A 58 -11.19 64.45 -3.99
CA PRO A 58 -12.50 64.03 -4.51
C PRO A 58 -13.26 65.21 -5.19
N CYS A 59 -14.42 64.98 -5.83
CA CYS A 59 -15.58 65.90 -5.84
C CYS A 59 -16.79 65.26 -6.57
N GLU A 60 -17.77 64.82 -5.78
CA GLU A 60 -19.21 64.84 -6.11
C GLU A 60 -19.71 66.31 -6.15
N PRO A 61 -21.02 66.62 -6.34
CA PRO A 61 -22.08 66.01 -7.14
C PRO A 61 -22.82 67.10 -7.97
N SER A 62 -23.62 66.75 -8.99
CA SER A 62 -24.74 67.61 -9.46
C SER A 62 -25.63 66.90 -10.47
N ALA A 63 -26.82 66.49 -10.00
CA ALA A 63 -28.04 66.52 -10.80
C ALA A 63 -28.80 67.80 -10.37
N PRO A 64 -29.59 68.47 -11.24
CA PRO A 64 -30.96 68.01 -11.46
C PRO A 64 -31.60 68.40 -12.82
N GLU A 65 -32.87 68.01 -12.94
CA GLU A 65 -33.95 68.61 -13.76
C GLU A 65 -34.16 68.19 -15.24
N ARG A 66 -35.23 67.40 -15.40
CA ARG A 66 -36.10 67.22 -16.59
C ARG A 66 -36.66 68.56 -17.09
N PRO A 67 -37.00 68.69 -18.40
CA PRO A 67 -38.36 68.37 -18.88
C PRO A 67 -38.44 67.65 -20.25
N LEU A 68 -39.39 66.72 -20.40
CA LEU A 68 -39.85 66.13 -21.68
C LEU A 68 -40.72 67.13 -22.47
N PRO A 69 -40.77 67.08 -23.83
CA PRO A 69 -41.82 66.32 -24.52
C PRO A 69 -41.38 65.82 -25.93
N PRO A 70 -42.30 65.48 -26.88
CA PRO A 70 -42.82 64.13 -27.11
C PRO A 70 -42.43 63.58 -28.51
N SER A 71 -42.78 62.31 -28.74
CA SER A 71 -42.95 61.71 -30.09
C SER A 71 -41.68 61.26 -30.83
N ALA A 72 -41.38 59.97 -30.71
CA ALA A 72 -41.04 59.15 -31.87
C ALA A 72 -41.35 57.69 -31.53
N ALA A 73 -42.21 57.06 -32.33
CA ALA A 73 -42.50 55.65 -32.27
C ALA A 73 -41.20 54.83 -32.43
N LEU A 74 -40.86 54.05 -31.41
CA LEU A 74 -39.80 53.04 -31.48
C LEU A 74 -40.45 51.69 -31.85
N PRO A 75 -39.88 50.92 -32.79
CA PRO A 75 -40.38 49.60 -33.17
C PRO A 75 -40.34 48.65 -31.96
N PRO A 76 -41.16 47.59 -31.94
CA PRO A 76 -41.13 46.61 -30.87
C PRO A 76 -39.72 46.02 -30.76
N LEU A 77 -39.12 46.14 -29.57
CA LEU A 77 -37.85 45.51 -29.22
C LEU A 77 -37.89 44.02 -29.60
N PRO A 78 -36.86 43.50 -30.31
CA PRO A 78 -36.76 42.08 -30.59
C PRO A 78 -36.81 41.32 -29.27
N GLY A 79 -37.72 40.34 -29.23
CA GLY A 79 -38.11 39.61 -28.05
C GLY A 79 -36.92 39.27 -27.14
N VAL A 80 -37.06 39.66 -25.88
CA VAL A 80 -36.37 39.00 -24.78
C VAL A 80 -36.80 37.53 -24.85
N THR A 81 -35.96 36.71 -25.48
CA THR A 81 -36.17 35.26 -25.46
C THR A 81 -36.23 34.84 -24.00
N PRO A 82 -37.27 34.11 -23.56
CA PRO A 82 -37.30 33.58 -22.21
C PRO A 82 -36.12 32.62 -22.08
N ARG A 83 -35.07 33.06 -21.37
CA ARG A 83 -33.83 32.32 -21.15
C ARG A 83 -34.14 31.02 -20.41
N LYS A 84 -34.31 29.96 -21.21
CA LYS A 84 -34.28 28.52 -20.92
C LYS A 84 -34.31 28.15 -19.43
N ARG A 85 -35.46 28.32 -18.77
CA ARG A 85 -35.71 27.88 -17.38
C ARG A 85 -36.10 26.39 -17.25
N ARG A 86 -35.93 25.58 -18.28
CA ARG A 86 -36.47 24.20 -18.31
C ARG A 86 -35.46 23.09 -18.00
N ASN A 87 -34.16 23.34 -18.11
CA ASN A 87 -33.13 22.34 -17.82
C ASN A 87 -32.34 22.61 -16.53
N TRP A 88 -32.57 23.71 -15.81
CA TRP A 88 -31.80 23.99 -14.58
C TRP A 88 -32.01 22.91 -13.51
N ARG A 89 -33.25 22.41 -13.33
CA ARG A 89 -33.50 21.29 -12.39
C ARG A 89 -32.78 20.00 -12.82
N LEU A 90 -32.64 19.77 -14.12
CA LEU A 90 -31.90 18.64 -14.69
C LEU A 90 -30.39 18.81 -14.56
N THR A 91 -29.84 19.99 -14.82
CA THR A 91 -28.40 20.25 -14.62
C THR A 91 -28.03 20.24 -13.15
N LEU A 92 -28.92 20.68 -12.26
CA LEU A 92 -28.71 20.60 -10.81
C LEU A 92 -28.77 19.15 -10.31
N GLY A 93 -29.71 18.35 -10.81
CA GLY A 93 -29.76 16.91 -10.52
C GLY A 93 -28.54 16.16 -11.06
N LEU A 94 -28.13 16.44 -12.30
CA LEU A 94 -26.93 15.85 -12.90
C LEU A 94 -25.65 16.29 -12.16
N ALA A 95 -25.56 17.55 -11.73
CA ALA A 95 -24.45 18.04 -10.94
C ALA A 95 -24.41 17.37 -9.56
N ALA A 96 -25.56 17.19 -8.89
CA ALA A 96 -25.62 16.48 -7.61
C ALA A 96 -25.19 15.02 -7.75
N VAL A 97 -25.64 14.33 -8.80
CA VAL A 97 -25.19 12.95 -9.12
C VAL A 97 -23.70 12.93 -9.44
N ALA A 98 -23.19 13.87 -10.23
CA ALA A 98 -21.78 13.96 -10.56
C ALA A 98 -20.91 14.23 -9.32
N VAL A 99 -21.36 15.09 -8.40
CA VAL A 99 -20.70 15.34 -7.11
C VAL A 99 -20.73 14.10 -6.23
N LEU A 100 -21.85 13.38 -6.16
CA LEU A 100 -21.94 12.13 -5.41
C LEU A 100 -20.99 11.06 -6.00
N LEU A 101 -20.96 10.93 -7.33
CA LEU A 101 -20.05 10.02 -8.03
C LEU A 101 -18.59 10.42 -7.80
N PHE A 102 -18.28 11.71 -7.88
CA PHE A 102 -16.95 12.22 -7.63
C PHE A 102 -16.52 12.00 -6.17
N ALA A 103 -17.41 12.21 -5.21
CA ALA A 103 -17.16 11.92 -3.80
C ALA A 103 -16.96 10.41 -3.56
N ALA A 104 -17.75 9.55 -4.19
CA ALA A 104 -17.57 8.10 -4.11
C ALA A 104 -16.23 7.65 -4.73
N ILE A 105 -15.84 8.23 -5.87
CA ILE A 105 -14.54 7.99 -6.50
C ILE A 105 -13.41 8.45 -5.57
N LEU A 106 -13.48 9.67 -5.02
CA LEU A 106 -12.49 10.18 -4.08
C LEU A 106 -12.39 9.30 -2.82
N ALA A 107 -13.52 8.82 -2.29
CA ALA A 107 -13.52 7.89 -1.17
C ALA A 107 -12.72 6.63 -1.53
N VAL A 108 -12.99 6.02 -2.70
CA VAL A 108 -12.24 4.84 -3.20
C VAL A 108 -10.75 5.12 -3.43
N LEU A 109 -10.39 6.29 -3.96
CA LEU A 109 -8.99 6.66 -4.18
C LEU A 109 -8.23 7.02 -2.90
N THR A 110 -8.92 7.43 -1.84
CA THR A 110 -8.32 7.81 -0.55
C THR A 110 -8.33 6.68 0.49
N PHE A 111 -8.63 5.45 0.07
CA PHE A 111 -8.44 4.28 0.91
C PHE A 111 -6.95 4.02 1.14
N THR A 112 -6.55 4.09 2.40
CA THR A 112 -5.23 3.69 2.87
C THR A 112 -5.37 2.45 3.73
N VAL A 113 -4.59 1.41 3.41
CA VAL A 113 -4.49 0.20 4.23
C VAL A 113 -3.12 0.18 4.86
N ALA A 114 -3.08 0.26 6.18
CA ALA A 114 -1.87 0.08 6.97
C ALA A 114 -1.81 -1.36 7.47
N ILE A 115 -0.65 -2.02 7.30
CA ILE A 115 -0.41 -3.39 7.75
C ILE A 115 0.64 -3.35 8.86
N GLU A 116 0.25 -3.87 10.02
CA GLU A 116 1.06 -3.95 11.24
C GLU A 116 1.19 -5.41 11.69
N ASP A 117 2.04 -5.70 12.67
CA ASP A 117 2.10 -7.04 13.27
C ASP A 117 0.89 -7.27 14.18
N SER A 118 0.26 -8.44 14.07
CA SER A 118 -0.84 -8.80 14.98
C SER A 118 -0.32 -9.00 16.40
N VAL A 119 -0.94 -8.32 17.36
CA VAL A 119 -0.65 -8.47 18.79
C VAL A 119 -1.75 -9.32 19.44
N GLY A 120 -1.60 -10.64 19.41
CA GLY A 120 -2.54 -11.58 20.03
C GLY A 120 -2.66 -12.91 19.29
N ASP A 121 -3.58 -13.77 19.73
CA ASP A 121 -3.96 -15.01 19.05
C ASP A 121 -5.46 -14.97 18.70
N PRO A 122 -5.86 -14.14 17.72
CA PRO A 122 -7.27 -14.00 17.35
C PRO A 122 -7.77 -15.24 16.61
N ALA A 123 -9.04 -15.59 16.81
CA ALA A 123 -9.68 -16.65 16.03
C ALA A 123 -9.95 -16.15 14.61
N TYR A 124 -9.69 -16.98 13.60
CA TYR A 124 -9.87 -16.64 12.18
C TYR A 124 -10.98 -17.50 11.53
N PRO A 125 -12.28 -17.24 11.80
CA PRO A 125 -13.37 -18.07 11.32
C PRO A 125 -13.70 -17.87 9.83
N PHE A 126 -13.27 -16.76 9.23
CA PHE A 126 -13.54 -16.45 7.82
C PHE A 126 -12.32 -16.78 6.98
N THR A 127 -12.51 -17.45 5.85
CA THR A 127 -11.43 -17.89 4.95
C THR A 127 -11.78 -17.56 3.52
N VAL A 128 -10.83 -16.99 2.78
CA VAL A 128 -10.96 -16.69 1.36
C VAL A 128 -9.74 -17.23 0.62
N SER A 129 -9.96 -17.99 -0.44
CA SER A 129 -8.92 -18.61 -1.25
C SER A 129 -8.73 -17.87 -2.57
N TYR A 130 -7.47 -17.67 -2.95
CA TYR A 130 -7.08 -17.00 -4.18
C TYR A 130 -6.00 -17.82 -4.89
N ASP A 131 -6.11 -17.93 -6.21
CA ASP A 131 -5.02 -18.37 -7.07
C ASP A 131 -4.22 -17.14 -7.51
N VAL A 132 -2.92 -17.15 -7.20
CA VAL A 132 -2.06 -15.97 -7.23
C VAL A 132 -0.78 -16.29 -8.00
N VAL A 133 -0.51 -15.53 -9.05
CA VAL A 133 0.71 -15.70 -9.87
C VAL A 133 1.67 -14.54 -9.61
N PHE A 134 2.82 -14.85 -9.01
CA PHE A 134 3.90 -13.90 -8.76
C PHE A 134 4.95 -13.91 -9.88
N PRO A 135 5.36 -12.74 -10.38
CA PRO A 135 6.42 -12.63 -11.36
C PRO A 135 7.76 -13.12 -10.79
N ASN A 136 8.58 -13.76 -11.64
CA ASN A 136 9.87 -14.32 -11.23
C ASN A 136 10.87 -13.24 -10.82
N ALA A 137 11.33 -13.29 -9.57
CA ALA A 137 12.36 -12.43 -9.00
C ALA A 137 12.06 -10.92 -9.11
N GLU A 138 10.81 -10.55 -9.36
CA GLU A 138 10.37 -9.16 -9.39
C GLU A 138 9.83 -8.77 -8.01
N ARG A 139 10.15 -7.55 -7.59
CA ARG A 139 9.64 -6.99 -6.35
C ARG A 139 8.20 -6.51 -6.56
N VAL A 140 7.31 -7.06 -5.75
CA VAL A 140 5.92 -6.64 -5.66
C VAL A 140 5.71 -5.95 -4.32
N GLU A 141 5.18 -4.74 -4.34
CA GLU A 141 4.88 -3.97 -3.12
C GLU A 141 3.39 -4.06 -2.76
N ILE A 142 3.11 -4.36 -1.49
CA ILE A 142 1.78 -4.42 -0.90
C ILE A 142 1.76 -3.49 0.31
N GLY A 143 1.16 -2.31 0.16
CA GLY A 143 1.21 -1.28 1.20
C GLY A 143 2.67 -0.89 1.49
N ASN A 144 3.15 -1.23 2.68
CA ASN A 144 4.53 -1.03 3.16
C ASN A 144 5.42 -2.28 3.07
N ILE A 145 4.90 -3.42 2.59
CA ILE A 145 5.59 -4.70 2.56
C ILE A 145 6.12 -4.98 1.15
N SER A 146 7.37 -5.43 1.04
CA SER A 146 7.95 -5.90 -0.22
C SER A 146 8.00 -7.42 -0.29
N ILE A 147 7.48 -7.98 -1.37
CA ILE A 147 7.44 -9.42 -1.63
C ILE A 147 8.24 -9.72 -2.88
N VAL A 148 9.11 -10.73 -2.82
CA VAL A 148 9.85 -11.27 -3.97
C VAL A 148 9.72 -12.79 -3.95
N ALA A 149 9.26 -13.36 -5.05
CA ALA A 149 9.18 -14.81 -5.21
C ALA A 149 10.22 -15.27 -6.23
N ILE A 150 11.07 -16.23 -5.84
CA ILE A 150 12.07 -16.84 -6.72
C ILE A 150 11.69 -18.30 -6.88
N PRO A 151 10.87 -18.65 -7.90
CA PRO A 151 10.50 -20.03 -8.16
C PRO A 151 11.70 -20.84 -8.62
N SER A 152 11.74 -22.08 -8.17
CA SER A 152 12.63 -23.14 -8.64
C SER A 152 11.78 -24.38 -8.97
N ARG A 153 12.44 -25.44 -9.46
CA ARG A 153 11.76 -26.63 -9.98
C ARG A 153 10.83 -27.29 -8.95
N ASP A 154 11.31 -27.43 -7.72
CA ASP A 154 10.65 -28.21 -6.66
C ASP A 154 10.35 -27.38 -5.40
N ASN A 155 10.80 -26.13 -5.37
CA ASN A 155 10.62 -25.20 -4.25
C ASN A 155 10.52 -23.76 -4.74
N VAL A 156 10.13 -22.86 -3.85
CA VAL A 156 10.12 -21.43 -4.08
C VAL A 156 10.68 -20.72 -2.86
N THR A 157 11.59 -19.78 -3.09
CA THR A 157 12.06 -18.87 -2.05
C THR A 157 11.21 -17.62 -2.10
N LEU A 158 10.35 -17.45 -1.10
CA LEU A 158 9.52 -16.26 -0.93
C LEU A 158 10.16 -15.34 0.11
N SER A 159 10.54 -14.14 -0.29
CA SER A 159 11.01 -13.11 0.61
C SER A 159 9.88 -12.12 0.91
N VAL A 160 9.48 -11.98 2.17
CA VAL A 160 8.48 -11.01 2.63
C VAL A 160 9.15 -10.08 3.62
N ASP A 161 9.23 -8.80 3.29
CA ASP A 161 9.95 -7.78 4.07
C ASP A 161 11.36 -8.22 4.50
N LYS A 162 12.13 -8.74 3.54
CA LYS A 162 13.49 -9.29 3.70
C LYS A 162 13.58 -10.59 4.52
N VAL A 163 12.48 -11.12 5.06
CA VAL A 163 12.43 -12.44 5.69
C VAL A 163 12.21 -13.49 4.61
N ARG A 164 13.13 -14.46 4.51
CA ARG A 164 13.05 -15.54 3.52
C ARG A 164 12.30 -16.74 4.07
N HIS A 165 11.39 -17.26 3.26
CA HIS A 165 10.64 -18.48 3.49
C HIS A 165 10.83 -19.41 2.29
N ASP A 166 11.43 -20.57 2.52
CA ASP A 166 11.49 -21.63 1.51
C ASP A 166 10.27 -22.52 1.67
N ILE A 167 9.54 -22.70 0.56
CA ILE A 167 8.30 -23.48 0.51
C ILE A 167 8.48 -24.56 -0.57
N ALA A 168 8.35 -25.83 -0.22
CA ALA A 168 8.40 -26.92 -1.19
C ALA A 168 7.11 -27.00 -2.03
N LEU A 169 7.18 -27.68 -3.18
CA LEU A 169 6.01 -27.91 -4.04
C LEU A 169 4.91 -28.68 -3.28
N GLY A 170 3.70 -28.12 -3.25
CA GLY A 170 2.56 -28.66 -2.52
C GLY A 170 2.63 -28.46 -0.99
N GLU A 171 3.68 -27.81 -0.48
CA GLU A 171 3.76 -27.45 0.92
C GLU A 171 2.93 -26.19 1.18
N ARG A 172 2.06 -26.26 2.19
CA ARG A 172 1.35 -25.10 2.71
C ARG A 172 2.11 -24.53 3.90
N ARG A 173 2.48 -23.25 3.80
CA ARG A 173 3.23 -22.55 4.84
C ARG A 173 2.52 -21.26 5.24
N ARG A 174 2.41 -21.06 6.55
CA ARG A 174 1.99 -19.78 7.10
C ARG A 174 3.10 -18.77 6.91
N ILE A 175 2.81 -17.71 6.15
CA ILE A 175 3.75 -16.65 5.87
C ILE A 175 3.79 -15.67 7.03
N SER A 176 2.63 -15.14 7.43
CA SER A 176 2.57 -14.13 8.48
C SER A 176 1.15 -13.98 9.05
N SER A 177 1.09 -13.51 10.30
CA SER A 177 -0.11 -12.97 10.92
C SER A 177 0.07 -11.46 11.09
N LYS A 178 -0.89 -10.68 10.58
CA LYS A 178 -0.80 -9.22 10.46
C LYS A 178 -2.13 -8.58 10.83
N HIS A 179 -2.05 -7.35 11.32
CA HIS A 179 -3.19 -6.50 11.61
C HIS A 179 -3.37 -5.50 10.48
N ALA A 180 -4.56 -5.44 9.88
CA ALA A 180 -4.90 -4.46 8.86
C ALA A 180 -5.78 -3.36 9.46
N ASN A 181 -5.37 -2.11 9.27
CA ASN A 181 -6.19 -0.94 9.59
C ASN A 181 -6.58 -0.20 8.30
N VAL A 182 -7.87 -0.16 8.02
CA VAL A 182 -8.46 0.46 6.84
C VAL A 182 -8.95 1.85 7.22
N THR A 183 -8.34 2.87 6.62
CA THR A 183 -8.70 4.27 6.84
C THR A 183 -9.16 4.93 5.54
N THR A 184 -10.14 5.81 5.64
CA THR A 184 -10.61 6.66 4.53
C THR A 184 -10.67 8.09 5.04
N LEU A 185 -9.99 9.02 4.36
CA LEU A 185 -9.89 10.42 4.79
C LEU A 185 -9.44 10.56 6.26
N THR A 186 -8.47 9.75 6.69
CA THR A 186 -7.92 9.72 8.06
C THR A 186 -8.89 9.20 9.13
N ILE A 187 -10.10 8.76 8.76
CA ILE A 187 -11.06 8.15 9.68
C ILE A 187 -10.91 6.62 9.59
N PRO A 188 -10.72 5.90 10.71
CA PRO A 188 -10.70 4.44 10.70
C PRO A 188 -12.09 3.90 10.38
N LEU A 189 -12.17 3.07 9.34
CA LEU A 189 -13.40 2.40 8.94
C LEU A 189 -13.49 0.98 9.52
N LEU A 190 -12.39 0.24 9.44
CA LEU A 190 -12.34 -1.17 9.81
C LEU A 190 -10.92 -1.54 10.22
N SER A 191 -10.80 -2.30 11.30
CA SER A 191 -9.55 -2.92 11.74
C SER A 191 -9.80 -4.41 11.91
N PHE A 192 -8.94 -5.25 11.37
CA PHE A 192 -9.08 -6.71 11.49
C PHE A 192 -7.72 -7.39 11.49
N ASP A 193 -7.64 -8.52 12.15
CA ASP A 193 -6.49 -9.39 12.10
C ASP A 193 -6.66 -10.41 10.97
N PHE A 194 -5.56 -10.69 10.27
CA PHE A 194 -5.54 -11.70 9.24
C PHE A 194 -4.27 -12.54 9.28
N THR A 195 -4.38 -13.76 8.80
CA THR A 195 -3.23 -14.63 8.57
C THR A 195 -3.21 -15.05 7.10
N LEU A 196 -2.00 -15.15 6.55
CA LEU A 196 -1.74 -15.55 5.18
C LEU A 196 -1.06 -16.91 5.18
N ASP A 197 -1.78 -17.91 4.69
CA ASP A 197 -1.22 -19.21 4.37
C ASP A 197 -0.99 -19.27 2.85
N ALA A 198 0.19 -19.69 2.42
CA ALA A 198 0.51 -19.86 1.01
C ALA A 198 0.93 -21.29 0.71
N GLU A 199 0.41 -21.83 -0.37
CA GLU A 199 0.75 -23.15 -0.89
C GLU A 199 1.37 -22.99 -2.28
N TYR A 200 2.60 -23.47 -2.45
CA TYR A 200 3.27 -23.40 -3.75
C TYR A 200 2.72 -24.49 -4.68
N ARG A 201 2.05 -24.08 -5.76
CA ARG A 201 1.44 -25.00 -6.74
C ARG A 201 2.36 -25.30 -7.92
N GLY A 202 3.55 -24.71 -7.96
CA GLY A 202 4.54 -24.89 -9.02
C GLY A 202 4.67 -23.66 -9.92
N MET A 203 5.37 -23.84 -11.03
CA MET A 203 5.64 -22.77 -11.98
C MET A 203 4.56 -22.71 -13.07
N LEU A 204 4.09 -21.51 -13.38
CA LEU A 204 3.26 -21.24 -14.56
C LEU A 204 4.10 -20.50 -15.60
N GLY A 205 4.78 -21.27 -16.46
CA GLY A 205 5.79 -20.72 -17.36
C GLY A 205 7.06 -20.37 -16.59
N GLN A 206 7.36 -19.07 -16.46
CA GLN A 206 8.47 -18.58 -15.63
C GLN A 206 7.99 -18.06 -14.26
N ASP A 207 6.70 -17.82 -14.10
CA ASP A 207 6.12 -17.21 -12.91
C ASP A 207 5.80 -18.26 -11.84
N ALA A 208 5.77 -17.84 -10.59
CA ALA A 208 5.44 -18.72 -9.46
C ALA A 208 3.92 -18.73 -9.23
N ASN A 209 3.30 -19.91 -9.23
CA ASN A 209 1.87 -20.08 -8.95
C ASN A 209 1.66 -20.51 -7.50
N PHE A 210 0.78 -19.80 -6.80
CA PHE A 210 0.45 -20.06 -5.41
C PHE A 210 -1.06 -20.14 -5.22
N ALA A 211 -1.50 -21.05 -4.36
CA ALA A 211 -2.80 -20.93 -3.70
C ALA A 211 -2.60 -20.16 -2.40
N LEU A 212 -3.19 -18.97 -2.33
CA LEU A 212 -3.17 -18.11 -1.16
C LEU A 212 -4.49 -18.27 -0.40
N GLU A 213 -4.40 -18.53 0.90
CA GLU A 213 -5.54 -18.64 1.79
C GLU A 213 -5.44 -17.51 2.81
N VAL A 214 -6.37 -16.55 2.72
CA VAL A 214 -6.46 -15.42 3.62
C VAL A 214 -7.52 -15.75 4.65
N ARG A 215 -7.14 -15.82 5.94
CA ARG A 215 -8.10 -15.99 7.02
C ARG A 215 -8.19 -14.73 7.85
N THR A 216 -9.40 -14.28 8.15
CA THR A 216 -9.66 -13.01 8.87
C THR A 216 -10.44 -13.25 10.16
N SER A 217 -10.20 -12.40 11.16
CA SER A 217 -10.94 -12.40 12.44
C SER A 217 -12.40 -11.99 12.24
N ASP A 218 -12.60 -10.98 11.42
CA ASP A 218 -13.89 -10.34 11.18
C ASP A 218 -14.36 -10.55 9.75
N GLN A 219 -15.65 -10.31 9.53
CA GLN A 219 -16.24 -10.35 8.20
C GLN A 219 -15.79 -9.12 7.41
N VAL A 220 -14.73 -9.30 6.62
CA VAL A 220 -14.14 -8.25 5.79
C VAL A 220 -14.82 -8.26 4.42
N PRO A 221 -15.30 -7.10 3.92
CA PRO A 221 -15.81 -7.01 2.56
C PRO A 221 -14.76 -7.39 1.52
N GLN A 222 -15.15 -8.14 0.49
CA GLN A 222 -14.23 -8.66 -0.52
C GLN A 222 -13.39 -7.58 -1.21
N PHE A 223 -13.96 -6.39 -1.45
CA PHE A 223 -13.23 -5.27 -2.07
C PHE A 223 -12.02 -4.80 -1.24
N VAL A 224 -12.03 -5.00 0.07
CA VAL A 224 -10.89 -4.68 0.95
C VAL A 224 -9.80 -5.74 0.79
N ILE A 225 -10.19 -7.02 0.75
CA ILE A 225 -9.27 -8.15 0.56
C ILE A 225 -8.60 -8.06 -0.82
N ASP A 226 -9.37 -7.74 -1.86
CA ASP A 226 -8.86 -7.55 -3.22
C ASP A 226 -7.86 -6.38 -3.30
N ARG A 227 -7.93 -5.41 -2.38
CA ARG A 227 -6.99 -4.28 -2.28
C ARG A 227 -5.69 -4.65 -1.57
N LEU A 228 -5.72 -5.66 -0.68
CA LEU A 228 -4.51 -6.24 -0.08
C LEU A 228 -3.70 -7.01 -1.12
N LEU A 229 -4.33 -7.46 -2.21
CA LEU A 229 -3.65 -8.11 -3.31
C LEU A 229 -3.23 -7.04 -4.34
N PRO A 230 -1.92 -6.88 -4.61
CA PRO A 230 -1.43 -5.83 -5.48
C PRO A 230 -1.81 -6.15 -6.93
N ALA A 231 -2.20 -5.13 -7.69
CA ALA A 231 -2.65 -5.30 -9.08
C ALA A 231 -1.59 -5.91 -10.03
N ARG A 232 -0.31 -5.87 -9.64
CA ARG A 232 0.80 -6.51 -10.40
C ARG A 232 0.75 -8.04 -10.32
N VAL A 233 0.07 -8.57 -9.31
CA VAL A 233 -0.08 -10.00 -9.09
C VAL A 233 -1.42 -10.41 -9.69
N LYS A 234 -1.41 -11.44 -10.53
CA LYS A 234 -2.65 -11.97 -11.10
C LYS A 234 -3.32 -12.83 -10.03
N ALA A 235 -4.17 -12.20 -9.23
CA ALA A 235 -5.02 -12.90 -8.27
C ALA A 235 -6.39 -13.19 -8.89
N ARG A 236 -6.87 -14.41 -8.72
CA ARG A 236 -8.24 -14.82 -9.06
C ARG A 236 -8.86 -15.52 -7.85
N PRO A 237 -10.13 -15.24 -7.52
CA PRO A 237 -10.84 -16.06 -6.54
C PRO A 237 -10.83 -17.52 -7.00
N ALA A 238 -10.47 -18.43 -6.07
CA ALA A 238 -10.42 -19.88 -6.31
C ALA A 238 -11.77 -20.57 -6.04
#